data_AF-A0A494VYM7-F1
#
_entry.id   AF-A0A494VYM7-F1
#
_cell.length_a   1.000
_cell.length_b   1.000
_cell.length_c   1.000
_cell.angle_alpha   90.00
_cell.angle_beta   90.00
_cell.angle_gamma   90.00
#
_symmetry.space_group_name_H-M   'P 1'
#
loop_
_entity.id
_entity.type
_entity.pdbx_description
1 polymer ?
#
loop_
_entity_poly.entity_id
_entity_poly.type
_entity_poly.pdbx_seq_one_letter_code
_entity_poly.pdbx_strand_id
1 'polypeptide(L)' 'MTKSKLTNLQLEIIKLFNYDLADGQLLEIKDILASYFANSATKEMDKLWNNNGWNNELMEQWANERLRNNHNS' A
#
# COMPACT_ATOMS: atom_id res chain seq x y z
N MET A 1 -10.78 13.51 25.98
CA MET A 1 -10.60 12.77 24.72
C MET A 1 -10.49 13.77 23.59
N THR A 2 -9.33 13.88 22.93
CA THR A 2 -9.11 14.82 21.83
C THR A 2 -9.89 14.37 20.60
N LYS A 3 -10.78 15.24 20.10
CA LYS A 3 -11.52 15.03 18.86
C LYS A 3 -10.51 15.04 17.71
N SER A 4 -10.13 13.87 17.22
CA SER A 4 -9.22 13.75 16.07
C SER A 4 -9.85 14.45 14.88
N LYS A 5 -9.15 15.43 14.29
CA LYS A 5 -9.60 16.10 13.07
C LYS A 5 -9.44 15.10 11.93
N LEU A 6 -10.49 14.94 11.12
CA LEU A 6 -10.43 14.11 9.92
C LEU A 6 -9.26 14.56 9.04
N THR A 7 -8.58 13.60 8.44
CA THR A 7 -7.56 13.84 7.41
C THR A 7 -8.23 14.46 6.18
N ASN A 8 -7.42 15.14 5.35
CA ASN A 8 -7.87 15.66 4.06
C ASN A 8 -8.50 14.56 3.17
N LEU A 9 -7.90 13.37 3.11
CA LEU A 9 -8.44 12.24 2.35
C LEU A 9 -9.82 11.79 2.87
N GLN A 10 -9.96 11.68 4.19
CA GLN A 10 -11.25 11.34 4.80
C GLN A 10 -12.33 12.39 4.49
N LEU A 11 -11.98 13.68 4.49
CA LEU A 11 -12.92 14.75 4.12
C LEU A 11 -13.35 14.66 2.66
N GLU A 12 -12.43 14.35 1.73
CA GLU A 12 -12.79 14.17 0.32
C GLU A 12 -13.69 12.94 0.09
N ILE A 13 -13.39 11.80 0.74
CA ILE A 13 -14.25 10.60 0.65
C ILE A 13 -15.65 10.88 1.18
N ILE A 14 -15.78 11.62 2.28
CA ILE A 14 -17.10 12.00 2.82
C ILE A 14 -17.90 12.85 1.82
N LYS A 15 -17.25 13.76 1.08
CA LYS A 15 -17.94 14.52 0.02
C LYS A 15 -18.46 13.60 -1.09
N LEU A 16 -17.77 12.49 -1.38
CA LEU A 16 -18.22 11.50 -2.36
C LEU A 16 -19.52 10.81 -1.94
N PHE A 17 -19.78 10.62 -0.64
CA PHE A 17 -21.03 10.04 -0.15
C PHE A 17 -22.27 10.90 -0.40
N ASN A 18 -22.11 12.18 -0.74
CA ASN A 18 -23.23 13.02 -1.16
C ASN A 18 -23.73 12.68 -2.58
N TYR A 19 -22.98 11.86 -3.33
CA TYR A 19 -23.39 11.38 -4.64
C TYR A 19 -23.93 9.96 -4.52
N ASP A 20 -25.11 9.72 -5.09
CA ASP A 20 -25.67 8.38 -5.26
C ASP A 20 -25.00 7.73 -6.48
N LEU A 21 -23.82 7.16 -6.27
CA LEU A 21 -23.04 6.51 -7.31
C LEU A 21 -23.60 5.11 -7.58
N ALA A 22 -23.72 4.75 -8.85
CA ALA A 22 -23.98 3.36 -9.21
C ALA A 22 -22.81 2.47 -8.75
N ASP A 23 -23.10 1.23 -8.34
CA ASP A 23 -22.10 0.30 -7.79
C ASP A 23 -20.84 0.14 -8.66
N GLY A 24 -20.99 0.19 -9.99
CA GLY A 24 -19.86 0.13 -10.93
C GLY A 24 -18.89 1.30 -10.77
N GLN A 25 -19.39 2.52 -10.56
CA GLN A 25 -18.55 3.70 -10.36
C GLN A 25 -17.83 3.67 -9.02
N LEU A 26 -18.49 3.13 -7.97
CA LEU A 26 -17.84 2.93 -6.68
C LEU A 26 -16.70 1.90 -6.78
N LEU A 27 -16.88 0.84 -7.57
CA LEU A 27 -15.85 -0.15 -7.83
C LEU A 27 -14.66 0.46 -8.58
N GLU A 28 -14.91 1.25 -9.62
CA GLU A 28 -13.86 1.95 -10.37
C GLU A 28 -13.01 2.87 -9.46
N ILE A 29 -13.65 3.62 -8.56
CA ILE A 29 -12.93 4.47 -7.60
C ILE A 29 -12.02 3.63 -6.68
N LYS A 30 -12.50 2.48 -6.22
CA LYS A 30 -11.69 1.57 -5.39
C LYS A 30 -10.48 1.03 -6.18
N ASP A 31 -10.66 0.66 -7.43
CA ASP A 31 -9.59 0.14 -8.28
C ASP A 31 -8.53 1.20 -8.58
N ILE A 32 -8.93 2.46 -8.81
CA ILE A 32 -8.01 3.58 -8.98
C ILE A 32 -7.17 3.78 -7.72
N LEU A 33 -7.79 3.77 -6.54
CA LEU A 33 -7.08 3.94 -5.26
C LEU A 33 -6.12 2.77 -5.00
N ALA A 34 -6.57 1.53 -5.21
CA ALA A 34 -5.74 0.33 -5.06
C ALA A 34 -4.52 0.38 -5.97
N SER A 35 -4.72 0.74 -7.24
CA SER A 35 -3.65 0.89 -8.23
C SER A 35 -2.65 1.98 -7.83
N TYR A 36 -3.13 3.12 -7.33
CA TYR A 36 -2.25 4.20 -6.87
C TYR A 36 -1.34 3.77 -5.71
N PHE A 37 -1.89 3.10 -4.70
CA PHE A 37 -1.11 2.63 -3.57
C PHE A 37 -0.14 1.51 -3.94
N ALA A 38 -0.55 0.56 -4.79
CA ALA A 38 0.33 -0.50 -5.28
C ALA A 38 1.52 0.07 -6.07
N ASN A 39 1.26 1.03 -6.96
CA ASN A 39 2.31 1.70 -7.73
C ASN A 39 3.24 2.53 -6.82
N SER A 40 2.70 3.19 -5.80
CA SER A 40 3.51 3.95 -4.84
C SER A 40 4.41 3.04 -4.02
N ALA A 41 3.87 1.92 -3.51
CA ALA A 41 4.64 0.92 -2.78
C ALA A 41 5.76 0.32 -3.64
N THR A 42 5.47 -0.01 -4.90
CA THR A 42 6.46 -0.51 -5.87
C THR A 42 7.59 0.50 -6.07
N LYS A 43 7.26 1.76 -6.33
CA LYS A 43 8.26 2.82 -6.52
C LYS A 43 9.15 3.04 -5.29
N GLU A 44 8.58 2.99 -4.09
CA GLU A 44 9.38 3.11 -2.87
C GLU A 44 10.28 1.89 -2.66
N MET A 45 9.80 0.68 -3.00
CA MET A 45 10.63 -0.53 -2.99
C MET A 45 11.80 -0.41 -3.98
N ASP A 46 11.55 0.05 -5.21
CA ASP A 46 12.60 0.27 -6.22
C ASP A 46 13.65 1.29 -5.73
N LYS A 47 13.23 2.35 -5.05
CA LYS A 47 14.15 3.33 -4.45
C LYS A 47 15.00 2.70 -3.35
N LEU A 48 14.40 1.93 -2.44
CA LEU A 48 15.12 1.23 -1.39
C LEU A 48 16.12 0.23 -1.97
N TRP A 49 15.71 -0.50 -3.01
CA TRP A 49 16.55 -1.44 -3.74
C TRP A 49 17.80 -0.75 -4.29
N ASN A 50 17.63 0.37 -4.99
CA ASN A 50 18.72 1.14 -5.56
C ASN A 50 19.62 1.78 -4.49
N ASN A 51 19.03 2.40 -3.46
CA ASN A 51 19.77 3.14 -2.44
C ASN A 51 20.56 2.24 -1.50
N ASN A 52 20.05 1.05 -1.20
CA ASN A 52 20.70 0.11 -0.29
C ASN A 52 21.57 -0.92 -1.03
N GLY A 53 21.67 -0.82 -2.36
CA GLY A 53 22.45 -1.74 -3.19
C GLY A 53 21.95 -3.19 -3.09
N TRP A 54 20.66 -3.39 -2.86
CA TRP A 54 20.09 -4.73 -2.77
C TRP A 54 20.21 -5.42 -4.12
N ASN A 55 20.47 -6.72 -4.09
CA ASN A 55 20.56 -7.55 -5.28
C ASN A 55 19.75 -8.83 -5.06
N ASN A 56 19.58 -9.59 -6.14
CA ASN A 56 18.79 -10.82 -6.10
C ASN A 56 19.35 -11.83 -5.09
N GLU A 57 20.68 -11.90 -4.94
CA GLU A 57 21.34 -12.79 -3.98
C GLU A 57 21.01 -12.44 -2.52
N LEU A 58 20.98 -11.15 -2.17
CA LEU A 58 20.63 -10.67 -0.84
C LEU A 58 19.17 -10.99 -0.51
N MET A 59 18.27 -10.87 -1.49
CA MET A 59 16.87 -11.23 -1.31
C MET A 59 16.67 -12.73 -1.14
N GLU A 60 17.41 -13.57 -1.88
CA GLU A 60 17.42 -15.01 -1.68
C GLU A 60 17.93 -15.38 -0.29
N GLN A 61 18.98 -14.71 0.20
CA GLN A 61 19.50 -14.92 1.56
C GLN A 61 18.43 -14.58 2.61
N TRP A 62 17.76 -13.44 2.51
CA TRP A 62 16.69 -13.05 3.45
C TRP A 62 15.47 -13.96 3.38
N ALA A 63 15.07 -14.40 2.19
CA ALA A 63 13.97 -15.34 2.02
C ALA A 63 14.29 -16.69 2.68
N ASN A 64 15.52 -17.20 2.50
CA ASN A 64 16.00 -18.43 3.11
C ASN A 64 16.12 -18.31 4.63
N GLU A 65 16.59 -17.18 5.15
CA GLU A 65 16.62 -16.90 6.60
C GLU A 65 15.22 -16.89 7.21
N ARG A 66 14.24 -16.25 6.55
CA ARG A 66 12.84 -16.23 7.00
C ARG A 66 12.24 -17.64 7.04
N LEU A 67 12.50 -18.45 6.01
CA LEU A 67 12.05 -19.84 5.97
C LEU A 67 12.68 -20.67 7.08
N ARG A 68 14.00 -20.54 7.31
CA ARG A 68 14.70 -21.23 8.39
C ARG A 68 14.14 -20.88 9.77
N ASN A 69 13.85 -19.60 10.01
CA ASN A 69 13.33 -19.15 11.29
C ASN A 69 11.88 -19.62 11.52
N ASN A 70 11.05 -19.67 10.48
CA ASN A 70 9.69 -20.22 10.56
C ASN A 70 9.67 -21.75 10.79
N HIS A 71 10.68 -22.48 10.33
CA HIS A 71 10.79 -23.93 10.59
C HIS A 71 11.33 -24.27 11.98
N ASN A 72 11.93 -23.31 12.68
CA ASN A 72 12.49 -23.46 14.03
C ASN A 72 11.61 -22.83 15.13
N SER A 73 10.35 -22.52 14.85
CA SER A 73 9.36 -21.98 15.81
C SER A 73 8.14 -22.89 15.95
#